data_AF-A0A383ADC5-F1
#
_entry.id   AF-A0A383ADC5-F1
#
_cell.length_a   1.000
_cell.length_b   1.000
_cell.length_c   1.000
_cell.angle_alpha   90.00
_cell.angle_beta   90.00
_cell.angle_gamma   90.00
#
_symmetry.space_group_name_H-M   'P 1'
#
loop_
_entity.id
_entity.type
_entity.pdbx_description
1 polymer ?
#
loop_
_entity_poly.entity_id
_entity_poly.type
_entity_poly.pdbx_seq_one_letter_code
_entity_poly.pdbx_strand_id
1 'polypeptide(L)'
;MISGVRALAFDVFGTVVDWRGSVSKEIETLGLTVDAAEFADAWRAGYGPAMARVTSGDLPWMNIDELHRMILDDLLERSQIEKLSEQEKDELNRVWHRLAAWPDSVAGLMRLKEKFVLVTLSNGNVSLLTNMAKSARLPWDCILSAELVKKY
;
A
#
# COMPACT_ATOMS: atom_id res chain seq x y z
N MET A 1 13.18 -16.31 25.06
CA MET A 1 13.48 -14.88 24.80
C MET A 1 14.54 -14.83 23.72
N ILE A 2 14.30 -14.17 22.60
CA ILE A 2 15.34 -13.95 21.58
C ILE A 2 16.26 -12.87 22.14
N SER A 3 17.41 -13.25 22.67
CA SER A 3 18.34 -12.33 23.33
C SER A 3 18.93 -11.34 22.34
N GLY A 4 18.90 -10.04 22.67
CA GLY A 4 19.56 -8.98 21.90
C GLY A 4 18.70 -8.26 20.86
N VAL A 5 17.51 -8.78 20.53
CA VAL A 5 16.57 -8.10 19.63
C VAL A 5 15.88 -6.94 20.35
N ARG A 6 15.93 -5.74 19.77
CA ARG A 6 15.32 -4.52 20.34
C ARG A 6 14.23 -3.90 19.45
N ALA A 7 14.26 -4.20 18.16
CA ALA A 7 13.29 -3.69 17.19
C ALA A 7 12.79 -4.83 16.30
N LEU A 8 11.53 -4.74 15.90
CA LEU A 8 10.89 -5.62 14.94
C LEU A 8 10.49 -4.78 13.73
N ALA A 9 11.03 -5.15 12.57
CA ALA A 9 10.72 -4.52 11.29
C ALA A 9 9.66 -5.35 10.56
N PHE A 10 8.64 -4.68 10.02
CA PHE A 10 7.53 -5.33 9.35
C PHE A 10 7.42 -4.86 7.91
N ASP A 11 7.41 -5.82 6.99
CA ASP A 11 6.66 -5.60 5.74
C ASP A 11 5.19 -5.32 6.10
N VAL A 12 4.51 -4.52 5.28
CA VAL A 12 3.17 -4.00 5.59
C VAL A 12 2.11 -4.57 4.66
N PHE A 13 2.29 -4.44 3.35
CA PHE A 13 1.26 -4.80 2.37
C PHE A 13 1.17 -6.32 2.22
N GLY A 14 0.07 -6.91 2.71
CA GLY A 14 -0.16 -8.36 2.69
C GLY A 14 0.28 -9.02 4.00
N THR A 15 1.37 -8.57 4.60
CA THR A 15 1.82 -9.06 5.91
C THR A 15 0.95 -8.54 7.06
N VAL A 16 0.59 -7.25 7.05
CA VAL A 16 -0.17 -6.60 8.15
C VAL A 16 -1.57 -6.16 7.71
N VAL A 17 -1.73 -5.83 6.44
CA VAL A 17 -2.99 -5.33 5.88
C VAL A 17 -3.48 -6.16 4.71
N ASP A 18 -4.81 -6.31 4.63
CA ASP A 18 -5.52 -6.91 3.52
C ASP A 18 -5.68 -5.91 2.39
N TRP A 19 -4.63 -5.79 1.56
CA TRP A 19 -4.67 -4.89 0.41
C TRP A 19 -5.73 -5.31 -0.60
N ARG A 20 -5.85 -6.61 -0.88
CA ARG A 20 -6.72 -7.12 -1.94
C ARG A 20 -8.19 -6.90 -1.60
N GLY A 21 -8.62 -7.31 -0.41
CA GLY A 21 -10.00 -7.12 0.03
C GLY A 21 -10.39 -5.65 0.14
N SER A 22 -9.48 -4.79 0.61
CA SER A 22 -9.75 -3.35 0.73
C SER A 22 -9.88 -2.67 -0.64
N VAL A 23 -8.99 -2.98 -1.59
CA VAL A 23 -9.04 -2.42 -2.94
C VAL A 23 -10.26 -2.93 -3.71
N SER A 24 -10.55 -4.23 -3.66
CA SER A 24 -11.74 -4.79 -4.30
C SER A 24 -13.03 -4.17 -3.77
N LYS A 25 -13.14 -4.01 -2.44
CA LYS A 25 -14.31 -3.36 -1.84
C LYS A 25 -14.50 -1.90 -2.31
N GLU A 26 -13.42 -1.15 -2.48
CA GLU A 26 -13.49 0.23 -2.99
C GLU A 26 -14.01 0.24 -4.44
N ILE A 27 -13.52 -0.66 -5.29
CA ILE A 27 -13.95 -0.79 -6.68
C ILE A 27 -15.44 -1.17 -6.77
N GLU A 28 -15.89 -2.12 -5.93
CA GLU A 28 -17.31 -2.48 -5.81
C GLU A 28 -18.16 -1.28 -5.38
N THR A 29 -17.68 -0.51 -4.39
CA THR A 29 -18.39 0.66 -3.86
C THR A 29 -18.55 1.75 -4.91
N LEU A 30 -17.55 1.95 -5.78
CA LEU A 30 -17.61 2.87 -6.92
C LEU A 30 -18.52 2.36 -8.07
N GLY A 31 -18.97 1.11 -8.00
CA GLY A 31 -19.81 0.50 -9.03
C GLY A 31 -19.15 0.48 -10.41
N LEU A 32 -17.83 0.21 -10.45
CA LEU A 32 -17.13 0.04 -11.71
C LEU A 32 -17.56 -1.27 -12.38
N THR A 33 -17.74 -1.26 -13.69
CA THR A 33 -18.22 -2.41 -14.47
C THR A 33 -17.06 -3.37 -14.81
N VAL A 34 -16.34 -3.80 -13.78
CA VAL A 34 -15.20 -4.73 -13.85
C VAL A 34 -15.29 -5.73 -12.70
N ASP A 35 -14.62 -6.87 -12.84
CA ASP A 35 -14.42 -7.74 -11.68
C ASP A 35 -13.45 -7.06 -10.70
N ALA A 36 -13.92 -6.78 -9.49
CA ALA A 36 -13.17 -6.00 -8.51
C ALA A 36 -11.96 -6.74 -7.95
N ALA A 37 -12.00 -8.08 -7.93
CA ALA A 37 -10.90 -8.92 -7.50
C ALA A 37 -9.80 -8.95 -8.57
N GLU A 38 -10.18 -9.18 -9.83
CA GLU A 38 -9.25 -9.18 -10.97
C GLU A 38 -8.63 -7.79 -11.17
N PHE A 39 -9.39 -6.71 -11.02
CA PHE A 39 -8.86 -5.34 -11.13
C PHE A 39 -7.85 -5.04 -10.01
N ALA A 40 -8.13 -5.44 -8.77
CA ALA A 40 -7.18 -5.29 -7.65
C ALA A 40 -5.90 -6.10 -7.90
N ASP A 41 -6.03 -7.34 -8.39
CA ASP A 41 -4.90 -8.19 -8.73
C ASP A 41 -4.07 -7.62 -9.89
N ALA A 42 -4.72 -7.09 -10.93
CA ALA A 42 -4.05 -6.43 -12.06
C ALA A 42 -3.28 -5.18 -11.62
N TRP A 43 -3.86 -4.38 -10.72
CA TRP A 43 -3.19 -3.20 -10.16
C TRP A 43 -1.96 -3.60 -9.36
N ARG A 44 -2.09 -4.63 -8.52
CA ARG A 44 -0.94 -5.17 -7.78
C ARG A 44 0.09 -5.81 -8.70
N ALA A 45 -0.31 -6.44 -9.80
CA ALA A 45 0.61 -7.04 -10.77
C ALA A 45 1.45 -5.99 -11.52
N GLY A 46 0.89 -4.80 -11.78
CA GLY A 46 1.62 -3.69 -12.41
C GLY A 46 2.75 -3.11 -11.54
N TYR A 47 2.70 -3.33 -10.23
CA TYR A 47 3.65 -2.79 -9.25
C TYR A 47 5.09 -3.22 -9.51
N GLY A 48 5.33 -4.53 -9.66
CA GLY A 48 6.67 -5.09 -9.87
C GLY A 48 7.36 -4.54 -11.12
N PRO A 49 6.71 -4.59 -12.30
CA PRO A 49 7.22 -3.98 -13.52
C PRO A 49 7.49 -2.47 -13.40
N ALA A 50 6.59 -1.72 -12.74
CA ALA A 50 6.76 -0.28 -12.56
C ALA A 50 7.98 0.05 -11.69
N MET A 51 8.18 -0.65 -10.57
CA MET A 51 9.38 -0.51 -9.76
C MET A 51 10.64 -0.90 -10.53
N ALA A 52 10.62 -2.00 -11.29
CA ALA A 52 11.77 -2.45 -12.07
C ALA A 52 12.28 -1.37 -13.04
N ARG A 53 11.36 -0.61 -13.66
CA ARG A 53 11.69 0.53 -14.51
C ARG A 53 12.33 1.70 -13.75
N VAL A 54 11.95 1.93 -12.50
CA VAL A 54 12.62 2.93 -11.64
C VAL A 54 14.02 2.42 -11.27
N THR A 55 14.15 1.15 -10.91
CA THR A 55 15.43 0.53 -10.52
C THR A 55 16.42 0.44 -11.68
N SER A 56 15.96 0.22 -12.91
CA SER A 56 16.81 0.21 -14.12
C SER A 56 17.21 1.61 -14.59
N GLY A 57 16.49 2.65 -14.14
CA GLY A 57 16.68 4.03 -14.60
C GLY A 57 15.85 4.40 -15.83
N ASP A 58 14.96 3.52 -16.30
CA ASP A 58 14.02 3.82 -17.40
C ASP A 58 12.94 4.83 -16.99
N LEU A 59 12.68 4.94 -15.69
CA LEU A 59 11.87 5.99 -15.07
C LEU A 59 12.71 6.73 -14.01
N PRO A 60 12.48 8.04 -13.82
CA PRO A 60 13.04 8.75 -12.67
C PRO A 60 12.49 8.15 -11.36
N TRP A 61 13.11 8.50 -10.23
CA TRP A 61 12.55 8.16 -8.93
C TRP A 61 11.12 8.71 -8.81
N MET A 62 10.17 7.79 -8.62
CA MET A 62 8.77 8.04 -8.32
C MET A 62 8.46 7.32 -7.02
N ASN A 63 7.63 7.88 -6.15
CA ASN A 63 7.15 7.21 -4.96
C ASN A 63 5.97 6.25 -5.29
N ILE A 64 5.50 5.51 -4.28
CA ILE A 64 4.46 4.50 -4.49
C ILE A 64 3.11 5.08 -4.92
N ASP A 65 2.73 6.27 -4.45
CA ASP A 65 1.49 6.92 -4.89
C ASP A 65 1.52 7.22 -6.40
N GLU A 66 2.67 7.69 -6.89
CA GLU A 66 2.87 8.01 -8.30
C GLU A 66 2.91 6.75 -9.17
N LEU A 67 3.57 5.67 -8.70
CA LEU A 67 3.57 4.39 -9.40
C LEU A 67 2.16 3.77 -9.42
N HIS A 68 1.44 3.78 -8.30
CA HIS A 68 0.06 3.30 -8.26
C HIS A 68 -0.85 4.11 -9.19
N ARG A 69 -0.70 5.44 -9.25
CA ARG A 69 -1.48 6.28 -10.14
C ARG A 69 -1.22 5.95 -11.62
N MET A 70 0.04 5.81 -12.00
CA MET A 70 0.43 5.41 -13.37
C MET A 70 -0.18 4.06 -13.77
N ILE A 71 -0.19 3.08 -12.86
CA ILE A 71 -0.81 1.77 -13.13
C ILE A 71 -2.33 1.89 -13.19
N LEU A 72 -2.95 2.68 -12.31
CA LEU A 72 -4.39 2.91 -12.30
C LEU A 72 -4.86 3.50 -13.62
N ASP A 73 -4.18 4.54 -14.12
CA ASP A 73 -4.57 5.21 -15.37
C ASP A 73 -4.53 4.22 -16.56
N ASP A 74 -3.50 3.36 -16.67
CA ASP A 74 -3.40 2.31 -17.69
C ASP A 74 -4.52 1.25 -17.54
N LEU A 75 -4.87 0.85 -16.32
CA LEU A 75 -5.96 -0.10 -16.09
C LEU A 75 -7.34 0.47 -16.41
N LEU A 76 -7.58 1.74 -16.08
CA LEU A 76 -8.83 2.42 -16.43
C LEU A 76 -8.99 2.53 -17.94
N GLU A 77 -7.92 2.87 -18.66
CA GLU A 77 -7.90 2.91 -20.13
C GLU A 77 -8.20 1.53 -20.74
N ARG A 78 -7.49 0.48 -20.32
CA ARG A 78 -7.70 -0.89 -20.82
C ARG A 78 -9.08 -1.45 -20.51
N SER A 79 -9.66 -1.02 -19.39
CA SER A 79 -11.01 -1.41 -18.97
C SER A 79 -12.12 -0.52 -19.55
N GLN A 80 -11.76 0.48 -20.37
CA GLN A 80 -12.68 1.45 -20.97
C GLN A 80 -13.53 2.20 -19.93
N ILE A 81 -12.95 2.50 -18.77
CA ILE A 81 -13.60 3.25 -17.69
C ILE A 81 -13.31 4.74 -17.86
N GLU A 82 -14.23 5.45 -18.48
CA GLU A 82 -14.10 6.90 -18.74
C GLU A 82 -14.90 7.78 -17.78
N LYS A 83 -15.79 7.17 -16.97
CA LYS A 83 -16.76 7.90 -16.14
C LYS A 83 -16.17 8.59 -14.90
N LEU A 84 -14.93 8.27 -14.53
CA LEU A 84 -14.29 8.83 -13.35
C LEU A 84 -13.66 10.18 -13.67
N SER A 85 -14.04 11.21 -12.90
CA SER A 85 -13.34 12.49 -12.85
C SER A 85 -11.92 12.33 -12.31
N GLU A 86 -11.06 13.31 -12.56
CA GLU A 86 -9.68 13.28 -12.02
C GLU A 86 -9.64 13.23 -10.49
N GLN A 87 -10.61 13.87 -9.82
CA GLN A 87 -10.74 13.79 -8.37
C GLN A 87 -11.10 12.36 -7.91
N GLU A 88 -12.05 11.70 -8.56
CA GLU A 88 -12.41 10.32 -8.21
C GLU A 88 -11.25 9.33 -8.46
N LYS A 89 -10.46 9.55 -9.52
CA LYS A 89 -9.24 8.77 -9.75
C LYS A 89 -8.19 8.99 -8.66
N ASP A 90 -8.02 10.23 -8.19
CA ASP A 90 -7.14 10.52 -7.05
C ASP A 90 -7.64 9.87 -5.76
N GLU A 91 -8.94 9.94 -5.49
CA GLU A 91 -9.56 9.32 -4.32
C GLU A 91 -9.44 7.78 -4.34
N LEU A 92 -9.62 7.18 -5.52
CA LEU A 92 -9.39 5.75 -5.76
C LEU A 92 -7.91 5.38 -5.58
N ASN A 93 -6.98 6.15 -6.13
CA ASN A 93 -5.55 5.93 -5.91
C ASN A 93 -5.18 6.01 -4.42
N ARG A 94 -5.86 6.85 -3.63
CA ARG A 94 -5.65 6.94 -2.19
C ARG A 94 -6.22 5.75 -1.39
N VAL A 95 -6.89 4.76 -2.01
CA VAL A 95 -7.35 3.55 -1.31
C VAL A 95 -6.22 2.84 -0.57
N TRP A 96 -5.01 2.86 -1.13
CA TRP A 96 -3.80 2.28 -0.54
C TRP A 96 -3.38 2.93 0.79
N HIS A 97 -3.96 4.08 1.16
CA HIS A 97 -3.76 4.74 2.46
C HIS A 97 -4.73 4.29 3.54
N ARG A 98 -5.78 3.52 3.20
CA ARG A 98 -6.89 3.16 4.09
C ARG A 98 -7.21 1.67 4.07
N LEU A 99 -6.18 0.85 3.85
CA LEU A 99 -6.29 -0.61 3.85
C LEU A 99 -6.61 -1.15 5.24
N ALA A 100 -7.52 -2.11 5.32
CA ALA A 100 -7.87 -2.78 6.56
C ALA A 100 -6.72 -3.67 7.06
N ALA A 101 -6.44 -3.62 8.36
CA ALA A 101 -5.55 -4.59 8.99
C ALA A 101 -6.17 -5.99 9.02
N TRP A 102 -5.33 -7.03 8.98
CA TRP A 102 -5.81 -8.38 9.32
C TRP A 102 -6.37 -8.43 10.75
N PRO A 103 -7.35 -9.30 11.05
CA PRO A 103 -8.01 -9.33 12.36
C PRO A 103 -7.05 -9.48 13.55
N ASP A 104 -5.93 -10.18 13.36
CA ASP A 104 -4.91 -10.42 14.37
C ASP A 104 -3.83 -9.33 14.46
N SER A 105 -3.63 -8.54 13.40
CA SER A 105 -2.48 -7.65 13.26
C SER A 105 -2.43 -6.58 14.34
N VAL A 106 -3.52 -5.86 14.61
CA VAL A 106 -3.52 -4.78 15.63
C VAL A 106 -3.24 -5.34 17.02
N ALA A 107 -3.92 -6.43 17.41
CA ALA A 107 -3.74 -7.04 18.73
C ALA A 107 -2.33 -7.66 18.87
N GLY A 108 -1.82 -8.29 17.83
CA GLY A 108 -0.46 -8.85 17.79
C GLY A 108 0.61 -7.77 17.93
N LEU A 109 0.48 -6.69 17.15
CA LEU A 109 1.41 -5.55 17.22
C LEU A 109 1.38 -4.87 18.59
N MET A 110 0.20 -4.64 19.18
CA MET A 110 0.09 -4.06 20.52
C MET A 110 0.85 -4.88 21.57
N ARG A 111 0.74 -6.22 21.52
CA ARG A 111 1.47 -7.12 22.43
C ARG A 111 3.00 -7.08 22.21
N LEU A 112 3.44 -6.96 20.95
CA LEU A 112 4.86 -6.87 20.62
C LEU A 112 5.46 -5.53 21.04
N LYS A 113 4.68 -4.44 20.92
CA LYS A 113 5.06 -3.08 21.28
C LYS A 113 5.43 -2.93 22.76
N GLU A 114 4.86 -3.75 23.64
CA GLU A 114 5.22 -3.76 25.06
C GLU A 114 6.72 -4.10 25.29
N LYS A 115 7.39 -4.73 24.33
CA LYS A 115 8.76 -5.25 24.48
C LYS A 115 9.73 -4.79 23.40
N PHE A 116 9.24 -4.39 22.24
CA PHE A 116 10.07 -4.06 21.08
C PHE A 116 9.63 -2.74 20.45
N VAL A 117 10.60 -2.02 19.88
CA VAL A 117 10.31 -0.91 18.97
C VAL A 117 9.75 -1.50 17.68
N LEU A 118 8.55 -1.09 17.27
CA LEU A 118 7.95 -1.57 16.03
C LEU A 118 8.17 -0.55 14.91
N VAL A 119 8.77 -1.00 13.82
CA VAL A 119 9.03 -0.16 12.65
C VAL A 119 8.45 -0.78 11.40
N THR A 120 7.95 0.05 10.49
CA THR A 120 7.70 -0.43 9.12
C THR A 120 9.04 -0.66 8.42
N LEU A 121 9.10 -1.60 7.50
CA LEU A 121 10.14 -1.77 6.50
C LEU A 121 9.41 -2.06 5.20
N SER A 122 8.92 -0.99 4.56
CA SER A 122 7.98 -1.08 3.45
C SER A 122 8.38 -0.13 2.33
N ASN A 123 8.01 -0.55 1.12
CA ASN A 123 8.19 0.27 -0.07
C ASN A 123 7.25 1.47 -0.10
N GLY A 124 6.13 1.44 0.63
CA GLY A 124 5.17 2.55 0.71
C GLY A 124 5.82 3.85 1.15
N ASN A 125 5.42 4.98 0.56
CA ASN A 125 5.89 6.31 0.94
C ASN A 125 5.43 6.72 2.34
N VAL A 126 6.09 7.72 2.94
CA VAL A 126 5.89 8.09 4.35
C VAL A 126 4.44 8.51 4.63
N SER A 127 3.84 9.31 3.75
CA SER A 127 2.44 9.75 3.90
C SER A 127 1.46 8.58 3.77
N LEU A 128 1.71 7.63 2.87
CA LEU A 128 0.93 6.40 2.73
C LEU A 128 0.94 5.60 4.01
N LEU A 129 2.11 5.22 4.50
CA LEU A 129 2.24 4.39 5.69
C LEU A 129 1.69 5.10 6.94
N THR A 130 1.89 6.42 7.04
CA THR A 130 1.35 7.22 8.15
C THR A 130 -0.18 7.25 8.15
N ASN A 131 -0.80 7.47 6.99
CA ASN A 131 -2.25 7.51 6.87
C ASN A 131 -2.87 6.12 7.13
N MET A 132 -2.24 5.07 6.61
CA MET A 132 -2.64 3.69 6.86
C MET A 132 -2.56 3.33 8.34
N ALA A 133 -1.48 3.74 9.02
CA ALA A 133 -1.34 3.51 10.44
C ALA A 133 -2.45 4.17 11.26
N LYS A 134 -2.83 5.41 10.90
CA LYS A 134 -3.95 6.11 11.54
C LYS A 134 -5.29 5.44 11.25
N SER A 135 -5.55 5.10 9.99
CA SER A 135 -6.82 4.51 9.54
C SER A 135 -7.06 3.13 10.17
N ALA A 136 -6.04 2.27 10.15
CA ALA A 136 -6.12 0.89 10.64
C ALA A 136 -5.70 0.72 12.11
N ARG A 137 -5.33 1.82 12.80
CA ARG A 137 -4.83 1.84 14.19
C ARG A 137 -3.59 0.95 14.40
N LEU A 138 -2.66 0.97 13.45
CA LEU A 138 -1.41 0.23 13.55
C LEU A 138 -0.43 0.98 14.46
N PRO A 139 0.07 0.36 15.55
CA PRO A 139 0.75 1.08 16.62
C PRO A 139 2.26 1.19 16.37
N TRP A 140 2.68 1.63 15.18
CA TRP A 140 4.10 1.80 14.85
C TRP A 140 4.78 2.83 15.77
N ASP A 141 6.02 2.54 16.18
CA ASP A 141 6.89 3.52 16.85
C ASP A 141 7.58 4.44 15.85
N CYS A 142 7.93 3.90 14.68
CA CYS A 142 8.58 4.64 13.61
C CYS A 142 8.12 4.13 12.23
N ILE A 143 7.97 5.07 11.29
CA ILE A 143 7.73 4.76 9.89
C ILE A 143 9.07 4.81 9.16
N LEU A 144 9.62 3.65 8.81
CA LEU A 144 10.71 3.55 7.83
C LEU A 144 10.15 3.17 6.48
N SER A 145 10.48 3.98 5.48
CA SER A 145 10.00 3.89 4.11
C SER A 145 11.18 3.83 3.15
N ALA A 146 11.06 3.03 2.09
CA ALA A 146 11.95 3.07 0.93
C ALA A 146 12.14 4.48 0.35
N GLU A 147 11.13 5.35 0.48
CA GLU A 147 11.17 6.75 0.03
C GLU A 147 12.33 7.54 0.67
N LEU A 148 12.66 7.25 1.94
CA LEU A 148 13.71 7.96 2.66
C LEU A 148 15.11 7.73 2.08
N VAL A 149 15.30 6.60 1.39
CA VAL A 149 16.56 6.23 0.75
C VAL A 149 16.48 6.24 -0.78
N LYS A 150 15.30 6.60 -1.33
CA LYS A 150 15.00 6.62 -2.77
C LYS A 150 15.42 5.33 -3.49
N LYS A 151 15.09 4.19 -2.88
CA LYS A 151 15.42 2.87 -3.40
C LYS A 151 14.39 1.82 -2.98
N TYR A 152 14.00 0.99 -3.95
CA TYR A 152 13.14 -0.19 -3.78
C TYR A 152 13.96 -1.47 -3.56
#